data_AF-A0A7U9RSW3-F1
#
_entry.id   AF-A0A7U9RSW3-F1
#
_cell.length_a   1.000
_cell.length_b   1.000
_cell.length_c   1.000
_cell.angle_alpha   90.00
_cell.angle_beta   90.00
_cell.angle_gamma   90.00
#
_symmetry.space_group_name_H-M   'P 1'
#
loop_
_entity.id
_entity.type
_entity.pdbx_description
1 polymer ?
#
loop_
_entity_poly.entity_id
_entity_poly.type
_entity_poly.pdbx_seq_one_letter_code
_entity_poly.pdbx_strand_id
1 'polypeptide(L)'
;MSFVQKLMEAPNLMNIEQIAGMDEDGNIIVVGEGWAYISETGMMMSEYLADGGLREETCGEKQKIEMLYLIPYDLKPEEYDRIFAIEHRAFPLPPNYHVEKIVGADNVFFILPNNVKFMIAGSYATIEQQLASAAHSYYTRGLAVNVLERYYFEFLVESHQLYLKEQKFKQERKERKKNKSDLKNNKITIKHFYQDKNGQSSCKQEIKLWGVTTTLYANFKECSENKEWTLEAFITQLNTHILWVENHEKEIQKALLDADMVNLANYWMEGWEVVDEDDNKTYYELDNKELFPCPITEDVFLNCLYIQSITIDSDTPKETRIHFFLGTEPDFFAYHSIELFIDAETMLQESNQMDIKYSIHVGGLAG
;
A
#
# COMPACT_ATOMS: atom_id res chain seq x y z
N MET A 1 36.54 -19.29 11.04
CA MET A 1 35.30 -19.43 10.24
C MET A 1 34.24 -18.58 10.90
N SER A 2 33.63 -17.71 10.12
CA SER A 2 32.71 -16.67 10.58
C SER A 2 31.38 -17.27 11.07
N PHE A 3 30.55 -16.53 11.80
CA PHE A 3 29.27 -17.06 12.31
C PHE A 3 28.33 -17.39 11.16
N VAL A 4 28.14 -16.44 10.23
CA VAL A 4 27.25 -16.61 9.08
C VAL A 4 27.74 -17.74 8.17
N GLN A 5 29.05 -17.87 7.96
CA GLN A 5 29.59 -18.97 7.14
C GLN A 5 29.28 -20.35 7.76
N LYS A 6 29.49 -20.53 9.06
CA LYS A 6 29.14 -21.78 9.77
C LYS A 6 27.64 -22.07 9.66
N LEU A 7 26.83 -21.03 9.70
CA LEU A 7 25.38 -21.13 9.58
C LEU A 7 24.97 -21.63 8.19
N MET A 8 25.52 -21.03 7.13
CA MET A 8 25.23 -21.39 5.74
C MET A 8 25.70 -22.80 5.37
N GLU A 9 26.70 -23.33 6.06
CA GLU A 9 27.18 -24.70 5.90
C GLU A 9 26.34 -25.72 6.70
N ALA A 10 25.39 -25.27 7.53
CA ALA A 10 24.54 -26.15 8.33
C ALA A 10 23.47 -26.85 7.46
N PRO A 11 23.29 -28.18 7.59
CA PRO A 11 22.43 -28.96 6.70
C PRO A 11 20.91 -28.68 6.85
N ASN A 12 20.48 -28.05 7.94
CA ASN A 12 19.13 -27.53 8.10
C ASN A 12 19.13 -26.37 9.09
N LEU A 13 18.90 -25.16 8.59
CA LEU A 13 18.80 -23.93 9.40
C LEU A 13 17.63 -24.00 10.40
N MET A 14 16.56 -24.74 10.08
CA MET A 14 15.43 -24.95 11.00
C MET A 14 15.73 -25.93 12.14
N ASN A 15 16.84 -26.68 12.06
CA ASN A 15 17.29 -27.58 13.13
C ASN A 15 18.29 -26.90 14.08
N ILE A 16 18.66 -25.64 13.82
CA ILE A 16 19.40 -24.84 14.78
C ILE A 16 18.40 -24.48 15.87
N GLU A 17 18.55 -25.09 17.05
CA GLU A 17 17.64 -24.96 18.17
C GLU A 17 17.30 -23.47 18.40
N GLN A 18 16.12 -23.09 17.94
CA GLN A 18 15.32 -21.95 18.39
C GLN A 18 15.67 -20.50 17.96
N ILE A 19 16.57 -20.22 17.01
CA ILE A 19 16.82 -18.79 16.67
C ILE A 19 16.92 -18.41 15.20
N ALA A 20 16.03 -18.93 14.37
CA ALA A 20 15.83 -18.43 13.01
C ALA A 20 14.34 -18.27 12.64
N GLY A 21 14.01 -17.20 11.92
CA GLY A 21 12.74 -16.99 11.23
C GLY A 21 12.99 -16.78 9.74
N MET A 22 12.03 -17.18 8.89
CA MET A 22 12.14 -17.05 7.45
C MET A 22 10.93 -16.29 6.89
N ASP A 23 11.14 -15.45 5.88
CA ASP A 23 10.07 -14.80 5.13
C ASP A 23 9.59 -15.63 3.94
N GLU A 24 8.69 -15.08 3.12
CA GLU A 24 8.13 -15.78 1.95
C GLU A 24 9.16 -15.94 0.81
N ASP A 25 10.12 -15.01 0.72
CA ASP A 25 11.17 -14.99 -0.28
C ASP A 25 12.37 -15.89 0.12
N GLY A 26 12.37 -16.40 1.36
CA GLY A 26 13.38 -17.28 1.91
C GLY A 26 14.52 -16.56 2.63
N ASN A 27 14.41 -15.24 2.86
CA ASN A 27 15.36 -14.51 3.68
C ASN A 27 15.22 -14.94 5.13
N ILE A 28 16.33 -14.94 5.86
CA ILE A 28 16.41 -15.52 7.19
C ILE A 28 16.85 -14.46 8.17
N ILE A 29 16.06 -14.25 9.22
CA ILE A 29 16.51 -13.55 10.42
C ILE A 29 17.00 -14.60 11.39
N VAL A 30 18.24 -14.44 11.86
CA VAL A 30 18.86 -15.34 12.83
C VAL A 30 19.50 -14.52 13.94
N VAL A 31 19.57 -15.10 15.14
CA VAL A 31 20.38 -14.52 16.21
C VAL A 31 21.58 -15.42 16.48
N GLY A 32 22.74 -14.79 16.55
CA GLY A 32 24.00 -15.39 16.96
C GLY A 32 24.56 -14.70 18.18
N GLU A 33 25.66 -15.23 18.69
CA GLU A 33 26.39 -14.63 19.81
C GLU A 33 27.53 -13.75 19.31
N GLY A 34 27.72 -12.59 19.96
CA GLY A 34 28.81 -11.66 19.71
C GLY A 34 29.41 -11.11 21.00
N TRP A 35 30.45 -10.29 20.85
CA TRP A 35 31.08 -9.58 21.97
C TRP A 35 30.92 -8.07 21.79
N ALA A 36 30.59 -7.39 22.88
CA ALA A 36 30.55 -5.94 22.93
C ALA A 36 31.25 -5.42 24.19
N TYR A 37 31.78 -4.21 24.10
CA TYR A 37 32.24 -3.43 25.25
C TYR A 37 31.11 -2.51 25.71
N ILE A 38 30.76 -2.57 26.99
CA ILE A 38 29.78 -1.69 27.62
C ILE A 38 30.53 -0.77 28.58
N SER A 39 30.54 0.51 28.24
CA SER A 39 31.12 1.55 29.11
C SER A 39 30.24 1.83 30.32
N GLU A 40 30.81 2.46 31.35
CA GLU A 40 30.07 2.91 32.54
C GLU A 40 28.93 3.88 32.23
N THR A 41 29.00 4.60 31.11
CA THR A 41 27.95 5.52 30.66
C THR A 41 26.84 4.83 29.86
N GLY A 42 26.86 3.51 29.74
CA GLY A 42 25.87 2.73 28.98
C GLY A 42 26.04 2.80 27.45
N MET A 43 27.21 3.23 26.96
CA MET A 43 27.56 3.10 25.54
C MET A 43 28.04 1.67 25.25
N MET A 44 27.42 1.04 24.27
CA MET A 44 27.78 -0.27 23.76
C MET A 44 28.60 -0.12 22.47
N MET A 45 29.72 -0.85 22.39
CA MET A 45 30.68 -0.75 21.30
C MET A 45 31.09 -2.13 20.80
N SER A 46 31.20 -2.27 19.49
CA SER A 46 31.73 -3.48 18.86
C SER A 46 33.20 -3.72 19.22
N GLU A 47 33.59 -4.99 19.27
CA GLU A 47 35.01 -5.40 19.31
C GLU A 47 35.78 -4.91 18.07
N TYR A 48 35.09 -4.75 16.94
CA TYR A 48 35.65 -4.30 15.68
C TYR A 48 35.10 -2.92 15.29
N LEU A 49 35.98 -2.10 14.72
CA LEU A 49 35.63 -0.88 14.00
C LEU A 49 34.98 -1.23 12.65
N ALA A 50 34.34 -0.25 12.03
CA ALA A 50 33.69 -0.42 10.73
C ALA A 50 34.66 -0.80 9.59
N ASP A 51 35.96 -0.55 9.74
CA ASP A 51 37.02 -0.95 8.81
C ASP A 51 37.59 -2.36 9.10
N GLY A 52 37.04 -3.07 10.09
CA GLY A 52 37.50 -4.38 10.54
C GLY A 52 38.67 -4.35 11.52
N GLY A 53 39.17 -3.16 11.90
CA GLY A 53 40.21 -3.02 12.92
C GLY A 53 39.71 -3.36 14.32
N LEU A 54 40.58 -3.89 15.19
CA LEU A 54 40.26 -4.13 16.60
C LEU A 54 40.14 -2.81 17.36
N ARG A 55 39.08 -2.68 18.17
CA ARG A 55 38.88 -1.55 19.08
C ARG A 55 39.72 -1.76 20.36
N GLU A 56 40.19 -0.67 20.96
CA GLU A 56 41.02 -0.72 22.17
C GLU A 56 40.28 -1.36 23.36
N GLU A 57 40.95 -2.25 24.11
CA GLU A 57 40.34 -2.99 25.23
C GLU A 57 39.90 -2.12 26.42
N THR A 58 40.26 -0.83 26.43
CA THR A 58 39.92 0.13 27.49
C THR A 58 38.54 0.77 27.32
N CYS A 59 37.73 0.32 26.35
CA CYS A 59 36.42 0.90 26.04
C CYS A 59 35.29 0.56 27.03
N GLY A 60 35.48 -0.40 27.94
CA GLY A 60 34.47 -0.76 28.93
C GLY A 60 34.57 -2.22 29.36
N GLU A 61 33.54 -2.71 30.03
CA GLU A 61 33.44 -4.13 30.37
C GLU A 61 33.07 -4.94 29.13
N LYS A 62 33.85 -5.99 28.84
CA LYS A 62 33.57 -6.91 27.73
C LYS A 62 32.48 -7.89 28.15
N GLN A 63 31.36 -7.87 27.44
CA GLN A 63 30.22 -8.73 27.70
C GLN A 63 29.80 -9.48 26.44
N LYS A 64 29.26 -10.69 26.65
CA LYS A 64 28.69 -11.50 25.58
C LYS A 64 27.26 -11.05 25.35
N ILE A 65 26.90 -10.81 24.09
CA ILE A 65 25.58 -10.31 23.71
C ILE A 65 25.01 -11.13 22.56
N GLU A 66 23.71 -11.00 22.36
CA GLU A 66 23.03 -11.55 21.19
C GLU A 66 23.05 -10.55 20.03
N MET A 67 23.23 -11.05 18.82
CA MET A 67 23.40 -10.28 17.59
C MET A 67 22.38 -10.78 16.56
N LEU A 68 21.58 -9.87 16.02
CA LEU A 68 20.62 -10.13 14.97
C LEU A 68 21.28 -10.01 13.59
N TYR A 69 21.06 -11.01 12.73
CA TYR A 69 21.53 -11.04 11.36
C TYR A 69 20.35 -11.21 10.42
N LEU A 70 20.34 -10.43 9.33
CA LEU A 70 19.47 -10.64 8.18
C LEU A 70 20.30 -11.28 7.07
N ILE A 71 19.95 -12.50 6.70
CA ILE A 71 20.65 -13.33 5.72
C ILE A 71 19.78 -13.45 4.47
N PRO A 72 20.22 -12.91 3.32
CA PRO A 72 19.52 -13.07 2.06
C PRO A 72 19.43 -14.54 1.64
N TYR A 73 18.30 -14.94 1.05
CA TYR A 73 18.09 -16.33 0.61
C TYR A 73 19.07 -16.79 -0.47
N ASP A 74 19.63 -15.85 -1.24
CA ASP A 74 20.49 -16.10 -2.39
C ASP A 74 21.98 -16.17 -2.02
N LEU A 75 22.33 -15.93 -0.74
CA LEU A 75 23.70 -15.95 -0.24
C LEU A 75 24.28 -17.37 -0.31
N LYS A 76 25.53 -17.51 -0.75
CA LYS A 76 26.24 -18.79 -0.81
C LYS A 76 27.44 -18.83 0.15
N PRO A 77 27.83 -20.02 0.68
CA PRO A 77 28.97 -20.17 1.59
C PRO A 77 30.31 -19.64 1.04
N GLU A 78 30.51 -19.69 -0.27
CA GLU A 78 31.71 -19.21 -0.97
C GLU A 78 31.79 -17.68 -1.17
N GLU A 79 30.70 -16.94 -0.90
CA GLU A 79 30.65 -15.48 -1.09
C GLU A 79 31.20 -14.70 0.11
N TYR A 80 32.50 -14.88 0.38
CA TYR A 80 33.18 -14.33 1.56
C TYR A 80 32.96 -12.82 1.77
N ASP A 81 32.98 -12.01 0.71
CA ASP A 81 32.80 -10.56 0.82
C ASP A 81 31.36 -10.18 1.26
N ARG A 82 30.35 -10.90 0.76
CA ARG A 82 28.95 -10.69 1.17
C ARG A 82 28.72 -11.17 2.60
N ILE A 83 29.30 -12.31 2.97
CA ILE A 83 29.27 -12.84 4.34
C ILE A 83 29.87 -11.84 5.31
N PHE A 84 31.06 -11.32 4.98
CA PHE A 84 31.73 -10.31 5.79
C PHE A 84 30.90 -9.03 5.94
N ALA A 85 30.26 -8.57 4.87
CA ALA A 85 29.38 -7.41 4.90
C ALA A 85 28.14 -7.63 5.79
N ILE A 86 27.55 -8.83 5.79
CA ILE A 86 26.43 -9.18 6.67
C ILE A 86 26.86 -9.16 8.12
N GLU A 87 28.04 -9.70 8.44
CA GLU A 87 28.56 -9.69 9.81
C GLU A 87 28.86 -8.27 10.32
N HIS A 88 29.38 -7.39 9.46
CA HIS A 88 29.60 -5.98 9.79
C HIS A 88 28.31 -5.15 9.80
N ARG A 89 27.18 -5.76 9.44
CA ARG A 89 25.83 -5.19 9.57
C ARG A 89 25.01 -5.90 10.63
N ALA A 90 25.58 -6.90 11.31
CA ALA A 90 24.92 -7.58 12.40
C ALA A 90 24.60 -6.58 13.51
N PHE A 91 23.39 -6.66 14.03
CA PHE A 91 22.87 -5.64 14.92
C PHE A 91 22.73 -6.19 16.35
N PRO A 92 23.31 -5.55 17.37
CA PRO A 92 23.26 -6.08 18.71
C PRO A 92 21.85 -5.98 19.29
N LEU A 93 21.37 -7.01 19.97
CA LEU A 93 20.16 -6.94 20.77
C LEU A 93 20.46 -6.24 22.11
N PRO A 94 19.45 -5.68 22.79
CA PRO A 94 19.64 -5.08 24.11
C PRO A 94 20.31 -6.09 25.08
N PRO A 95 21.27 -5.69 25.94
CA PRO A 95 22.11 -6.62 26.70
C PRO A 95 21.39 -7.64 27.58
N ASN A 96 20.17 -7.33 28.02
CA ASN A 96 19.33 -8.21 28.86
C ASN A 96 18.21 -8.91 28.06
N TYR A 97 18.24 -8.79 26.73
CA TYR A 97 17.27 -9.40 25.84
C TYR A 97 17.81 -10.75 25.36
N HIS A 98 17.25 -11.82 25.89
CA HIS A 98 17.64 -13.19 25.56
C HIS A 98 16.55 -13.86 24.74
N VAL A 99 16.84 -14.15 23.48
CA VAL A 99 15.88 -14.72 22.55
C VAL A 99 15.60 -16.18 22.89
N GLU A 100 14.32 -16.48 23.10
CA GLU A 100 13.78 -17.84 23.22
C GLU A 100 13.42 -18.38 21.85
N LYS A 101 12.80 -17.55 21.00
CA LYS A 101 12.25 -18.01 19.72
C LYS A 101 12.09 -16.87 18.73
N ILE A 102 12.30 -17.17 17.45
CA ILE A 102 11.90 -16.31 16.34
C ILE A 102 10.75 -16.98 15.56
N VAL A 103 9.74 -16.20 15.21
CA VAL A 103 8.61 -16.64 14.38
C VAL A 103 8.53 -15.72 13.17
N GLY A 104 8.73 -16.27 11.97
CA GLY A 104 8.48 -15.58 10.70
C GLY A 104 7.16 -16.03 10.08
N ALA A 105 6.38 -15.08 9.55
CA ALA A 105 5.18 -15.33 8.73
C ALA A 105 4.91 -14.12 7.83
N ASP A 106 4.56 -14.34 6.57
CA ASP A 106 4.06 -13.32 5.63
C ASP A 106 4.89 -12.01 5.59
N ASN A 107 6.22 -12.15 5.50
CA ASN A 107 7.21 -11.05 5.51
C ASN A 107 7.26 -10.20 6.79
N VAL A 108 6.75 -10.77 7.89
CA VAL A 108 6.80 -10.23 9.25
C VAL A 108 7.56 -11.22 10.15
N PHE A 109 8.22 -10.72 11.18
CA PHE A 109 8.84 -11.55 12.20
C PHE A 109 8.51 -11.07 13.62
N PHE A 110 8.58 -12.01 14.55
CA PHE A 110 8.46 -11.81 15.99
C PHE A 110 9.64 -12.47 16.68
N ILE A 111 10.33 -11.71 17.53
CA ILE A 111 11.40 -12.21 18.39
C ILE A 111 10.85 -12.26 19.81
N LEU A 112 10.77 -13.47 20.36
CA LEU A 112 10.21 -13.78 21.67
C LEU A 112 11.35 -14.00 22.67
N PRO A 113 11.38 -13.30 23.81
CA PRO A 113 12.44 -13.46 24.80
C PRO A 113 12.06 -14.47 25.90
N ASN A 114 13.07 -15.12 26.49
CA ASN A 114 12.90 -16.12 27.56
C ASN A 114 12.32 -15.53 28.87
N ASN A 115 12.66 -14.28 29.21
CA ASN A 115 12.48 -13.75 30.58
C ASN A 115 11.98 -12.28 30.65
N VAL A 116 11.61 -11.67 29.52
CA VAL A 116 11.20 -10.26 29.43
C VAL A 116 9.76 -10.15 28.96
N LYS A 117 9.02 -9.12 29.37
CA LYS A 117 7.60 -8.92 29.00
C LYS A 117 7.36 -8.45 27.56
N PHE A 118 8.39 -8.00 26.85
CA PHE A 118 8.23 -7.29 25.57
C PHE A 118 8.81 -8.09 24.40
N MET A 119 7.96 -8.34 23.41
CA MET A 119 8.32 -8.98 22.14
C MET A 119 8.80 -7.91 21.15
N ILE A 120 9.82 -8.21 20.35
CA ILE A 120 10.22 -7.37 19.21
C ILE A 120 9.46 -7.85 17.97
N ALA A 121 8.80 -6.94 17.27
CA ALA A 121 8.08 -7.24 16.02
C ALA A 121 8.59 -6.33 14.89
N GLY A 122 8.66 -6.86 13.67
CA GLY A 122 9.16 -6.11 12.52
C GLY A 122 8.73 -6.73 11.19
N SER A 123 8.94 -6.00 10.09
CA SER A 123 8.85 -6.55 8.74
C SER A 123 10.24 -6.72 8.13
N TYR A 124 10.41 -7.71 7.24
CA TYR A 124 11.68 -7.94 6.55
C TYR A 124 12.05 -6.76 5.63
N ALA A 125 11.05 -6.03 5.12
CA ALA A 125 11.26 -4.86 4.28
C ALA A 125 11.80 -3.64 5.07
N THR A 126 11.37 -3.47 6.32
CA THR A 126 11.73 -2.30 7.13
C THR A 126 12.96 -2.52 7.99
N ILE A 127 13.25 -3.77 8.37
CA ILE A 127 14.38 -4.10 9.25
C ILE A 127 15.72 -3.75 8.61
N GLU A 128 15.88 -3.95 7.30
CA GLU A 128 17.13 -3.65 6.61
C GLU A 128 17.45 -2.16 6.67
N GLN A 129 16.49 -1.30 6.33
CA GLN A 129 16.70 0.15 6.29
C GLN A 129 16.90 0.74 7.69
N GLN A 130 16.09 0.32 8.67
CA GLN A 130 16.12 0.90 10.01
C GLN A 130 17.36 0.46 10.80
N LEU A 131 17.70 -0.83 10.74
CA LEU A 131 18.83 -1.37 11.50
C LEU A 131 20.18 -1.09 10.83
N ALA A 132 20.24 -0.81 9.53
CA ALA A 132 21.50 -0.43 8.87
C ALA A 132 22.08 0.88 9.42
N SER A 133 21.25 1.89 9.67
CA SER A 133 21.69 3.19 10.24
C SER A 133 22.23 3.01 11.66
N ALA A 134 21.51 2.23 12.45
CA ALA A 134 21.90 1.94 13.82
C ALA A 134 23.18 1.08 13.86
N ALA A 135 23.30 0.08 12.98
CA ALA A 135 24.51 -0.76 12.84
C ALA A 135 25.73 0.10 12.52
N HIS A 136 25.59 1.01 11.56
CA HIS A 136 26.66 1.95 11.23
C HIS A 136 27.13 2.75 12.46
N SER A 137 26.20 3.28 13.27
CA SER A 137 26.54 3.99 14.51
C SER A 137 27.27 3.09 15.51
N TYR A 138 26.79 1.85 15.69
CA TYR A 138 27.38 0.87 16.59
C TYR A 138 28.85 0.55 16.24
N TYR A 139 29.15 0.26 14.97
CA TYR A 139 30.51 -0.08 14.53
C TYR A 139 31.45 1.13 14.45
N THR A 140 30.95 2.33 14.16
CA THR A 140 31.80 3.54 14.04
C THR A 140 32.12 4.17 15.38
N ARG A 141 31.10 4.51 16.17
CA ARG A 141 31.23 5.35 17.38
C ARG A 141 30.66 4.70 18.65
N GLY A 142 30.02 3.54 18.53
CA GLY A 142 29.23 2.94 19.59
C GLY A 142 27.81 3.51 19.64
N LEU A 143 26.93 2.80 20.34
CA LEU A 143 25.52 3.13 20.45
C LEU A 143 25.08 3.04 21.91
N ALA A 144 24.38 4.06 22.40
CA ALA A 144 23.84 4.04 23.75
C ALA A 144 22.73 2.98 23.86
N VAL A 145 22.71 2.20 24.94
CA VAL A 145 21.75 1.10 25.13
C VAL A 145 20.30 1.59 25.08
N ASN A 146 19.99 2.75 25.65
CA ASN A 146 18.65 3.33 25.58
C ASN A 146 18.25 3.71 24.14
N VAL A 147 19.18 4.17 23.31
CA VAL A 147 18.94 4.46 21.89
C VAL A 147 18.68 3.16 21.12
N LEU A 148 19.43 2.11 21.44
CA LEU A 148 19.22 0.78 20.87
C LEU A 148 17.82 0.24 21.20
N GLU A 149 17.37 0.40 22.43
CA GLU A 149 16.02 -0.01 22.85
C GLU A 149 14.93 0.74 22.04
N ARG A 150 15.08 2.05 21.81
CA ARG A 150 14.13 2.81 20.95
C ARG A 150 14.06 2.25 19.53
N TYR A 151 15.18 1.89 18.91
CA TYR A 151 15.19 1.27 17.58
C TYR A 151 14.35 -0.01 17.50
N TYR A 152 14.38 -0.83 18.55
CA TYR A 152 13.66 -2.10 18.59
C TYR A 152 12.21 -1.99 19.03
N PHE A 153 11.89 -1.09 19.96
CA PHE A 153 10.56 -1.04 20.58
C PHE A 153 9.66 0.07 20.04
N GLU A 154 10.23 1.13 19.47
CA GLU A 154 9.47 2.26 18.90
C GLU A 154 9.52 2.17 17.36
N PHE A 155 10.67 2.40 16.75
CA PHE A 155 10.78 2.56 15.29
C PHE A 155 10.44 1.30 14.49
N LEU A 156 10.89 0.13 14.95
CA LEU A 156 10.57 -1.13 14.27
C LEU A 156 9.09 -1.48 14.39
N VAL A 157 8.47 -1.19 15.55
CA VAL A 157 7.06 -1.44 15.80
C VAL A 157 6.18 -0.53 14.95
N GLU A 158 6.47 0.76 14.90
CA GLU A 158 5.73 1.74 14.08
C GLU A 158 5.83 1.43 12.59
N SER A 159 7.05 1.20 12.10
CA SER A 159 7.29 0.81 10.70
C SER A 159 6.56 -0.48 10.35
N HIS A 160 6.51 -1.43 11.29
CA HIS A 160 5.76 -2.66 11.12
C HIS A 160 4.24 -2.43 11.08
N GLN A 161 3.69 -1.56 11.94
CA GLN A 161 2.26 -1.21 11.89
C GLN A 161 1.88 -0.53 10.58
N LEU A 162 2.72 0.37 10.06
CA LEU A 162 2.53 0.99 8.75
C LEU A 162 2.53 -0.05 7.63
N TYR A 163 3.52 -0.96 7.63
CA TYR A 163 3.57 -2.07 6.67
C TYR A 163 2.31 -2.95 6.72
N LEU A 164 1.83 -3.31 7.92
CA LEU A 164 0.60 -4.10 8.07
C LEU A 164 -0.63 -3.36 7.52
N LYS A 165 -0.73 -2.04 7.75
CA LYS A 165 -1.79 -1.21 7.17
C LYS A 165 -1.74 -1.24 5.64
N GLU A 166 -0.56 -1.05 5.04
CA GLU A 166 -0.38 -1.13 3.59
C GLU A 166 -0.76 -2.50 3.02
N GLN A 167 -0.37 -3.59 3.69
CA GLN A 167 -0.71 -4.95 3.25
C GLN A 167 -2.21 -5.19 3.34
N LYS A 168 -2.87 -4.70 4.39
CA LYS A 168 -4.33 -4.76 4.51
C LYS A 168 -5.01 -4.00 3.36
N PHE A 169 -4.56 -2.80 3.03
CA PHE A 169 -5.07 -2.05 1.88
C PHE A 169 -4.83 -2.79 0.54
N LYS A 170 -3.65 -3.41 0.35
CA LYS A 170 -3.35 -4.24 -0.83
C LYS A 170 -4.24 -5.48 -0.90
N GLN A 171 -4.55 -6.10 0.22
CA GLN A 171 -5.44 -7.25 0.30
C GLN A 171 -6.89 -6.86 0.01
N GLU A 172 -7.39 -5.79 0.62
CA GLU A 172 -8.71 -5.21 0.31
C GLU A 172 -8.81 -4.85 -1.18
N ARG A 173 -7.73 -4.34 -1.79
CA ARG A 173 -7.63 -4.11 -3.24
C ARG A 173 -7.73 -5.40 -4.06
N LYS A 174 -7.04 -6.47 -3.66
CA LYS A 174 -7.12 -7.78 -4.33
C LYS A 174 -8.54 -8.36 -4.23
N GLU A 175 -9.21 -8.20 -3.09
CA GLU A 175 -10.58 -8.65 -2.88
C GLU A 175 -11.59 -7.82 -3.69
N ARG A 176 -11.45 -6.49 -3.73
CA ARG A 176 -12.24 -5.59 -4.61
C ARG A 176 -12.12 -5.99 -6.08
N LYS A 177 -10.90 -6.32 -6.55
CA LYS A 177 -10.65 -6.77 -7.93
C LYS A 177 -11.16 -8.19 -8.21
N LYS A 178 -11.03 -9.12 -7.27
CA LYS A 178 -11.56 -10.50 -7.40
C LYS A 178 -13.09 -10.50 -7.51
N ASN A 179 -13.72 -9.50 -6.90
CA ASN A 179 -15.16 -9.25 -6.94
C ASN A 179 -15.68 -8.58 -8.23
N LYS A 180 -14.82 -8.30 -9.24
CA LYS A 180 -15.22 -7.81 -10.57
C LYS A 180 -16.04 -8.83 -11.39
N SER A 181 -16.04 -10.13 -11.03
CA SER A 181 -16.53 -11.18 -11.93
C SER A 181 -18.06 -11.32 -12.05
N ASP A 182 -18.87 -10.64 -11.22
CA ASP A 182 -20.33 -10.78 -11.24
C ASP A 182 -21.04 -9.70 -12.08
N LEU A 183 -20.52 -9.44 -13.30
CA LEU A 183 -21.13 -8.56 -14.31
C LEU A 183 -22.60 -8.89 -14.63
N LYS A 184 -23.08 -10.11 -14.32
CA LYS A 184 -24.49 -10.50 -14.50
C LYS A 184 -25.46 -9.61 -13.70
N ASN A 185 -25.02 -9.00 -12.61
CA ASN A 185 -25.89 -8.17 -11.75
C ASN A 185 -25.99 -6.70 -12.20
N ASN A 186 -25.15 -6.23 -13.13
CA ASN A 186 -25.20 -4.83 -13.61
C ASN A 186 -26.13 -4.62 -14.81
N LYS A 187 -26.74 -5.68 -15.34
CA LYS A 187 -27.56 -5.56 -16.55
C LYS A 187 -28.86 -4.81 -16.26
N ILE A 188 -29.00 -3.64 -16.86
CA ILE A 188 -30.23 -2.86 -16.79
C ILE A 188 -31.25 -3.44 -17.76
N THR A 189 -32.50 -3.56 -17.30
CA THR A 189 -33.64 -4.02 -18.11
C THR A 189 -34.78 -3.02 -17.98
N ILE A 190 -35.81 -3.16 -18.82
CA ILE A 190 -36.98 -2.28 -18.83
C ILE A 190 -37.70 -2.21 -17.47
N LYS A 191 -37.59 -3.25 -16.65
CA LYS A 191 -38.23 -3.31 -15.32
C LYS A 191 -37.63 -2.33 -14.31
N HIS A 192 -36.44 -1.80 -14.57
CA HIS A 192 -35.79 -0.81 -13.69
C HIS A 192 -36.21 0.62 -14.01
N PHE A 193 -36.95 0.84 -15.10
CA PHE A 193 -37.46 2.15 -15.47
C PHE A 193 -38.86 2.37 -14.90
N TYR A 194 -39.08 3.57 -14.39
CA TYR A 194 -40.41 4.09 -14.11
C TYR A 194 -40.67 5.32 -14.97
N GLN A 195 -41.93 5.54 -15.32
CA GLN A 195 -42.34 6.70 -16.10
C GLN A 195 -42.96 7.75 -15.18
N ASP A 196 -42.51 8.99 -15.29
CA ASP A 196 -43.08 10.11 -14.55
C ASP A 196 -44.38 10.63 -15.20
N LYS A 197 -45.01 11.63 -14.56
CA LYS A 197 -46.26 12.24 -15.06
C LYS A 197 -46.10 12.98 -16.38
N ASN A 198 -44.86 13.31 -16.76
CA ASN A 198 -44.53 14.02 -17.99
C ASN A 198 -44.15 13.05 -19.13
N GLY A 199 -44.21 11.73 -18.89
CA GLY A 199 -43.85 10.70 -19.86
C GLY A 199 -42.36 10.40 -19.93
N GLN A 200 -41.53 11.01 -19.08
CA GLN A 200 -40.10 10.74 -19.03
C GLN A 200 -39.85 9.42 -18.30
N SER A 201 -38.99 8.57 -18.86
CA SER A 201 -38.59 7.31 -18.22
C SER A 201 -37.26 7.48 -17.49
N SER A 202 -37.23 7.13 -16.21
CA SER A 202 -36.03 7.25 -15.39
C SER A 202 -35.72 5.94 -14.68
N CYS A 203 -34.44 5.68 -14.47
CA CYS A 203 -33.92 4.54 -13.74
C CYS A 203 -32.96 5.02 -12.66
N LYS A 204 -33.14 4.52 -11.43
CA LYS A 204 -32.17 4.63 -10.33
C LYS A 204 -31.85 3.22 -9.85
N GLN A 205 -30.60 2.80 -10.00
CA GLN A 205 -30.20 1.43 -9.67
C GLN A 205 -28.82 1.40 -9.03
N GLU A 206 -28.66 0.56 -8.00
CA GLU A 206 -27.32 0.22 -7.50
C GLU A 206 -26.66 -0.77 -8.47
N ILE A 207 -25.47 -0.40 -8.95
CA ILE A 207 -24.63 -1.23 -9.82
C ILE A 207 -23.24 -1.36 -9.22
N LYS A 208 -22.48 -2.37 -9.62
CA LYS A 208 -21.13 -2.60 -9.13
C LYS A 208 -20.09 -2.29 -10.20
N LEU A 209 -19.38 -1.18 -10.08
CA LEU A 209 -18.32 -0.79 -11.00
C LEU A 209 -16.99 -0.74 -10.26
N TRP A 210 -15.93 -1.25 -10.89
CA TRP A 210 -14.57 -1.31 -10.33
C TRP A 210 -14.48 -1.99 -8.96
N GLY A 211 -15.39 -2.92 -8.69
CA GLY A 211 -15.46 -3.65 -7.42
C GLY A 211 -16.22 -2.95 -6.30
N VAL A 212 -16.72 -1.73 -6.50
CA VAL A 212 -17.51 -0.95 -5.53
C VAL A 212 -18.96 -0.78 -5.99
N THR A 213 -19.90 -0.74 -5.03
CA THR A 213 -21.30 -0.42 -5.32
C THR A 213 -21.44 1.08 -5.52
N THR A 214 -22.09 1.49 -6.61
CA THR A 214 -22.36 2.88 -6.96
C THR A 214 -23.80 3.05 -7.43
N THR A 215 -24.30 4.28 -7.42
CA THR A 215 -25.66 4.58 -7.89
C THR A 215 -25.62 5.03 -9.35
N LEU A 216 -26.33 4.30 -10.22
CA LEU A 216 -26.64 4.68 -11.59
C LEU A 216 -27.95 5.46 -11.65
N TYR A 217 -27.90 6.62 -12.28
CA TYR A 217 -29.05 7.37 -12.76
C TYR A 217 -29.08 7.30 -14.29
N ALA A 218 -30.23 7.01 -14.88
CA ALA A 218 -30.39 7.05 -16.32
C ALA A 218 -31.74 7.65 -16.68
N ASN A 219 -31.75 8.62 -17.59
CA ASN A 219 -32.97 9.27 -18.06
C ASN A 219 -33.13 9.07 -19.55
N PHE A 220 -34.32 8.63 -19.93
CA PHE A 220 -34.75 8.48 -21.31
C PHE A 220 -35.90 9.43 -21.59
N LYS A 221 -35.73 10.20 -22.68
CA LYS A 221 -36.78 11.03 -23.25
C LYS A 221 -37.04 10.57 -24.67
N GLU A 222 -38.30 10.28 -24.97
CA GLU A 222 -38.71 9.89 -26.30
C GLU A 222 -38.46 11.03 -27.29
N CYS A 223 -37.79 10.72 -28.41
CA CYS A 223 -37.49 11.69 -29.46
C CYS A 223 -38.53 11.56 -30.57
N SER A 224 -39.42 12.55 -30.70
CA SER A 224 -40.48 12.54 -31.72
C SER A 224 -39.95 12.51 -33.15
N GLU A 225 -38.71 12.97 -33.37
CA GLU A 225 -38.05 13.02 -34.67
C GLU A 225 -37.36 11.70 -35.05
N ASN A 226 -37.17 10.77 -34.10
CA ASN A 226 -36.53 9.49 -34.35
C ASN A 226 -37.31 8.32 -33.72
N LYS A 227 -38.17 7.69 -34.52
CA LYS A 227 -39.01 6.55 -34.10
C LYS A 227 -38.23 5.29 -33.73
N GLU A 228 -36.97 5.17 -34.14
CA GLU A 228 -36.10 4.05 -33.79
C GLU A 228 -35.45 4.24 -32.41
N TRP A 229 -35.52 5.46 -31.85
CA TRP A 229 -35.05 5.76 -30.50
C TRP A 229 -36.10 5.37 -29.46
N THR A 230 -36.18 4.06 -29.20
CA THR A 230 -37.06 3.50 -28.16
C THR A 230 -36.32 3.31 -26.84
N LEU A 231 -37.09 3.10 -25.77
CA LEU A 231 -36.52 2.76 -24.46
C LEU A 231 -35.65 1.50 -24.52
N GLU A 232 -36.04 0.49 -25.31
CA GLU A 232 -35.23 -0.73 -25.51
C GLU A 232 -33.91 -0.47 -26.22
N ALA A 233 -33.90 0.43 -27.22
CA ALA A 233 -32.68 0.85 -27.89
C ALA A 233 -31.76 1.60 -26.92
N PHE A 234 -32.30 2.53 -26.13
CA PHE A 234 -31.57 3.22 -25.07
C PHE A 234 -31.01 2.25 -24.02
N ILE A 235 -31.78 1.27 -23.54
CA ILE A 235 -31.31 0.27 -22.58
C ILE A 235 -30.13 -0.54 -23.15
N THR A 236 -30.17 -0.85 -24.44
CA THR A 236 -29.06 -1.55 -25.12
C THR A 236 -27.80 -0.69 -25.11
N GLN A 237 -27.93 0.60 -25.44
CA GLN A 237 -26.82 1.55 -25.44
C GLN A 237 -26.29 1.78 -24.00
N LEU A 238 -27.18 1.97 -23.03
CA LEU A 238 -26.87 2.13 -21.60
C LEU A 238 -26.01 0.99 -21.07
N ASN A 239 -26.40 -0.26 -21.34
CA ASN A 239 -25.61 -1.43 -20.92
C ASN A 239 -24.23 -1.48 -21.61
N THR A 240 -24.14 -0.98 -22.85
CA THR A 240 -22.86 -0.86 -23.57
C THR A 240 -21.95 0.16 -22.90
N HIS A 241 -22.48 1.32 -22.51
CA HIS A 241 -21.73 2.35 -21.78
C HIS A 241 -21.27 1.88 -20.40
N ILE A 242 -22.13 1.19 -19.63
CA ILE A 242 -21.76 0.61 -18.33
C ILE A 242 -20.60 -0.38 -18.49
N LEU A 243 -20.67 -1.25 -19.50
CA LEU A 243 -19.60 -2.20 -19.79
C LEU A 243 -18.31 -1.52 -20.23
N TRP A 244 -18.41 -0.44 -21.01
CA TRP A 244 -17.27 0.36 -21.42
C TRP A 244 -16.57 0.96 -20.19
N VAL A 245 -17.31 1.63 -19.30
CA VAL A 245 -16.77 2.21 -18.06
C VAL A 245 -16.04 1.15 -17.21
N GLU A 246 -16.61 -0.04 -17.06
CA GLU A 246 -15.97 -1.12 -16.30
C GLU A 246 -14.61 -1.55 -16.89
N ASN A 247 -14.52 -1.58 -18.22
CA ASN A 247 -13.33 -2.06 -18.93
C ASN A 247 -12.25 -0.99 -19.13
N HIS A 248 -12.58 0.29 -19.02
CA HIS A 248 -11.68 1.42 -19.32
C HIS A 248 -11.29 2.21 -18.07
N GLU A 249 -11.32 1.57 -16.88
CA GLU A 249 -10.85 2.14 -15.59
C GLU A 249 -9.50 2.84 -15.72
N LYS A 250 -8.52 2.20 -16.37
CA LYS A 250 -7.16 2.74 -16.53
C LYS A 250 -7.10 4.00 -17.39
N GLU A 251 -7.96 4.12 -18.40
CA GLU A 251 -8.02 5.30 -19.25
C GLU A 251 -8.63 6.48 -18.51
N ILE A 252 -9.65 6.21 -17.69
CA ILE A 252 -10.24 7.22 -16.80
C ILE A 252 -9.24 7.65 -15.73
N GLN A 253 -8.52 6.72 -15.10
CA GLN A 253 -7.45 7.05 -14.14
C GLN A 253 -6.36 7.91 -14.77
N LYS A 254 -5.95 7.59 -16.01
CA LYS A 254 -4.98 8.41 -16.74
C LYS A 254 -5.50 9.83 -16.97
N ALA A 255 -6.76 10.00 -17.38
CA ALA A 255 -7.34 11.33 -17.58
C ALA A 255 -7.31 12.19 -16.31
N LEU A 256 -7.49 11.57 -15.12
CA LEU A 256 -7.39 12.27 -13.83
C LEU A 256 -5.96 12.71 -13.52
N LEU A 257 -4.96 11.86 -13.81
CA LEU A 257 -3.55 12.21 -13.64
C LEU A 257 -3.12 13.31 -14.61
N ASP A 258 -3.52 13.21 -15.88
CA ASP A 258 -3.25 14.22 -16.91
C ASP A 258 -3.91 15.58 -16.57
N ALA A 259 -4.98 15.58 -15.77
CA ALA A 259 -5.66 16.76 -15.26
C ALA A 259 -5.07 17.29 -13.93
N ASP A 260 -3.95 16.74 -13.47
CA ASP A 260 -3.21 17.15 -12.28
C ASP A 260 -3.98 17.04 -10.95
N MET A 261 -4.90 16.08 -10.86
CA MET A 261 -5.74 15.89 -9.67
C MET A 261 -4.94 15.49 -8.42
N VAL A 262 -3.73 14.94 -8.58
CA VAL A 262 -2.84 14.58 -7.45
C VAL A 262 -2.23 15.83 -6.81
N ASN A 263 -1.76 16.79 -7.60
CA ASN A 263 -1.30 18.07 -7.06
C ASN A 263 -2.45 18.82 -6.41
N LEU A 264 -3.64 18.77 -6.99
CA LEU A 264 -4.83 19.35 -6.38
C LEU A 264 -5.16 18.68 -5.03
N ALA A 265 -5.08 17.36 -4.93
CA ALA A 265 -5.29 16.64 -3.67
C ALA A 265 -4.27 17.07 -2.59
N ASN A 266 -2.98 17.15 -2.94
CA ASN A 266 -1.96 17.64 -2.02
C ASN A 266 -2.22 19.09 -1.58
N TYR A 267 -2.62 19.96 -2.51
CA TYR A 267 -2.97 21.35 -2.22
C TYR A 267 -4.14 21.48 -1.23
N TRP A 268 -5.18 20.64 -1.36
CA TRP A 268 -6.31 20.65 -0.43
C TRP A 268 -5.97 20.09 0.96
N MET A 269 -4.97 19.23 1.03
CA MET A 269 -4.48 18.66 2.30
C MET A 269 -3.44 19.55 3.00
N GLU A 270 -3.02 20.67 2.39
CA GLU A 270 -2.11 21.63 3.01
C GLU A 270 -2.66 22.15 4.36
N GLY A 271 -1.81 22.16 5.38
CA GLY A 271 -2.15 22.57 6.74
C GLY A 271 -2.58 21.41 7.66
N TRP A 272 -2.72 20.19 7.13
CA TRP A 272 -2.99 18.98 7.90
C TRP A 272 -1.72 18.16 8.18
N GLU A 273 -0.56 18.66 7.77
CA GLU A 273 0.72 18.00 7.99
C GLU A 273 1.12 17.99 9.47
N VAL A 274 1.48 16.80 9.96
CA VAL A 274 2.13 16.59 11.25
C VAL A 274 3.49 15.93 11.01
N VAL A 275 4.48 16.33 11.79
CA VAL A 275 5.78 15.66 11.80
C VAL A 275 5.75 14.65 12.92
N ASP A 276 5.96 13.40 12.57
CA ASP A 276 6.18 12.34 13.54
C ASP A 276 7.53 12.60 14.24
N GLU A 277 7.48 12.78 15.57
CA GLU A 277 8.66 13.13 16.37
C GLU A 277 9.71 11.99 16.41
N ASP A 278 9.27 10.76 16.11
CA ASP A 278 10.06 9.56 16.24
C ASP A 278 10.80 9.23 14.92
N ASP A 279 10.13 9.27 13.77
CA ASP A 279 10.77 8.99 12.47
C ASP A 279 11.11 10.24 11.62
N ASN A 280 10.76 11.43 12.09
CA ASN A 280 10.94 12.72 11.41
C ASN A 280 10.35 12.72 9.98
N LYS A 281 9.33 11.90 9.72
CA LYS A 281 8.54 11.97 8.49
C LYS A 281 7.29 12.81 8.71
N THR A 282 6.79 13.31 7.59
CA THR A 282 5.57 14.10 7.54
C THR A 282 4.41 13.19 7.13
N TYR A 283 3.30 13.32 7.83
CA TYR A 283 2.04 12.64 7.55
C TYR A 283 0.92 13.67 7.54
N TYR A 284 -0.21 13.37 6.90
CA TYR A 284 -1.45 14.10 7.13
C TYR A 284 -2.17 13.48 8.33
N GLU A 285 -2.56 14.28 9.33
CA GLU A 285 -3.44 13.84 10.41
C GLU A 285 -4.90 13.99 9.95
N LEU A 286 -5.65 12.90 9.85
CA LEU A 286 -7.06 12.93 9.46
C LEU A 286 -7.97 13.31 10.64
N ASP A 287 -9.24 13.65 10.38
CA ASP A 287 -10.24 14.00 11.42
C ASP A 287 -10.40 12.93 12.51
N ASN A 288 -10.20 11.66 12.16
CA ASN A 288 -10.27 10.52 13.08
C ASN A 288 -8.95 10.29 13.86
N LYS A 289 -7.96 11.18 13.70
CA LYS A 289 -6.58 11.10 14.23
C LYS A 289 -5.74 9.99 13.63
N GLU A 290 -6.15 9.40 12.51
CA GLU A 290 -5.29 8.48 11.77
C GLU A 290 -4.26 9.26 10.94
N LEU A 291 -3.03 8.75 10.90
CA LEU A 291 -1.97 9.30 10.05
C LEU A 291 -2.07 8.72 8.65
N PHE A 292 -2.02 9.58 7.64
CA PHE A 292 -2.04 9.24 6.22
C PHE A 292 -0.74 9.68 5.52
N PRO A 293 -0.20 8.94 4.54
CA PRO A 293 1.06 9.28 3.90
C PRO A 293 1.08 10.68 3.27
N CYS A 294 2.15 11.45 3.52
CA CYS A 294 2.40 12.75 2.91
C CYS A 294 3.77 12.75 2.17
N PRO A 295 3.85 13.17 0.89
CA PRO A 295 2.74 13.65 0.04
C PRO A 295 1.87 12.50 -0.51
N ILE A 296 0.67 12.85 -1.00
CA ILE A 296 -0.17 11.95 -1.79
C ILE A 296 0.53 11.73 -3.14
N THR A 297 0.93 10.48 -3.40
CA THR A 297 1.49 10.06 -4.70
C THR A 297 0.38 9.62 -5.66
N GLU A 298 0.68 9.50 -6.96
CA GLU A 298 -0.29 9.01 -7.95
C GLU A 298 -0.86 7.63 -7.56
N ASP A 299 -0.01 6.71 -7.12
CA ASP A 299 -0.43 5.38 -6.69
C ASP A 299 -1.37 5.44 -5.47
N VAL A 300 -1.06 6.31 -4.49
CA VAL A 300 -1.92 6.50 -3.32
C VAL A 300 -3.27 7.09 -3.75
N PHE A 301 -3.25 8.17 -4.52
CA PHE A 301 -4.45 8.84 -5.02
C PHE A 301 -5.38 7.87 -5.77
N LEU A 302 -4.84 7.13 -6.76
CA LEU A 302 -5.62 6.21 -7.56
C LEU A 302 -6.22 5.06 -6.75
N ASN A 303 -5.57 4.66 -5.65
CA ASN A 303 -6.09 3.61 -4.76
C ASN A 303 -7.19 4.11 -3.82
N CYS A 304 -7.24 5.42 -3.54
CA CYS A 304 -8.28 6.06 -2.73
C CYS A 304 -9.55 6.34 -3.53
N LEU A 305 -9.50 6.36 -4.87
CA LEU A 305 -10.65 6.66 -5.73
C LEU A 305 -11.77 5.62 -5.63
N TYR A 306 -13.01 6.10 -5.61
CA TYR A 306 -14.21 5.29 -5.79
C TYR A 306 -15.30 6.05 -6.55
N ILE A 307 -16.21 5.31 -7.20
CA ILE A 307 -17.33 5.91 -7.94
C ILE A 307 -18.47 6.21 -6.99
N GLN A 308 -18.76 7.48 -6.74
CA GLN A 308 -19.90 7.89 -5.93
C GLN A 308 -21.21 7.73 -6.70
N SER A 309 -21.26 8.23 -7.93
CA SER A 309 -22.42 8.07 -8.79
C SER A 309 -22.08 8.23 -10.27
N ILE A 310 -22.95 7.68 -11.10
CA ILE A 310 -22.92 7.80 -12.55
C ILE A 310 -24.31 8.20 -13.04
N THR A 311 -24.37 9.20 -13.91
CA THR A 311 -25.59 9.61 -14.60
C THR A 311 -25.37 9.46 -16.10
N ILE A 312 -26.27 8.74 -16.77
CA ILE A 312 -26.21 8.55 -18.23
C ILE A 312 -27.48 9.14 -18.82
N ASP A 313 -27.30 10.27 -19.51
CA ASP A 313 -28.37 10.95 -20.21
C ASP A 313 -28.14 10.84 -21.71
N SER A 314 -29.18 10.48 -22.44
CA SER A 314 -29.13 10.37 -23.89
C SER A 314 -30.40 10.95 -24.49
N ASP A 315 -30.28 12.15 -25.05
CA ASP A 315 -31.37 12.81 -25.76
C ASP A 315 -31.52 12.28 -27.19
N THR A 316 -30.46 11.67 -27.74
CA THR A 316 -30.43 11.15 -29.11
C THR A 316 -29.62 9.86 -29.22
N PRO A 317 -29.91 8.98 -30.19
CA PRO A 317 -29.13 7.76 -30.40
C PRO A 317 -27.66 7.99 -30.79
N LYS A 318 -27.30 9.22 -31.18
CA LYS A 318 -25.96 9.54 -31.70
C LYS A 318 -25.02 10.03 -30.61
N GLU A 319 -25.54 10.69 -29.60
CA GLU A 319 -24.74 11.39 -28.60
C GLU A 319 -25.27 11.06 -27.22
N THR A 320 -24.41 10.49 -26.39
CA THR A 320 -24.71 10.19 -25.00
C THR A 320 -23.65 10.83 -24.13
N ARG A 321 -24.08 11.57 -23.11
CA ARG A 321 -23.17 12.15 -22.12
C ARG A 321 -23.29 11.35 -20.83
N ILE A 322 -22.16 10.81 -20.41
CA ILE A 322 -22.02 10.10 -19.14
C ILE A 322 -21.38 11.08 -18.17
N HIS A 323 -22.09 11.39 -17.11
CA HIS A 323 -21.62 12.22 -16.02
C HIS A 323 -21.20 11.34 -14.84
N PHE A 324 -20.00 11.58 -14.34
CA PHE A 324 -19.29 10.69 -13.42
C PHE A 324 -18.84 11.51 -12.21
N PHE A 325 -19.17 11.06 -11.00
CA PHE A 325 -18.66 11.65 -9.76
C PHE A 325 -17.78 10.65 -9.04
N LEU A 326 -16.53 11.03 -8.80
CA LEU A 326 -15.55 10.25 -8.05
C LEU A 326 -15.32 10.87 -6.68
N GLY A 327 -15.24 10.04 -5.66
CA GLY A 327 -14.77 10.43 -4.34
C GLY A 327 -13.40 9.82 -4.04
N THR A 328 -12.80 10.25 -2.93
CA THR A 328 -11.61 9.65 -2.35
C THR A 328 -11.89 9.16 -0.93
N GLU A 329 -11.26 8.06 -0.54
CA GLU A 329 -11.24 7.57 0.83
C GLU A 329 -9.78 7.37 1.27
N PRO A 330 -9.25 8.17 2.22
CA PRO A 330 -9.95 9.23 2.95
C PRO A 330 -10.30 10.43 2.05
N ASP A 331 -11.17 11.30 2.54
CA ASP A 331 -11.65 12.47 1.80
C ASP A 331 -10.55 13.54 1.71
N PHE A 332 -10.04 13.77 0.50
CA PHE A 332 -9.01 14.76 0.23
C PHE A 332 -9.58 16.14 -0.11
N PHE A 333 -10.87 16.23 -0.43
CA PHE A 333 -11.47 17.42 -1.05
C PHE A 333 -12.62 18.01 -0.23
N ALA A 334 -12.69 17.71 1.06
CA ALA A 334 -13.66 18.25 2.00
C ALA A 334 -15.11 18.17 1.46
N TYR A 335 -15.54 16.95 1.16
CA TYR A 335 -16.84 16.56 0.62
C TYR A 335 -17.11 16.97 -0.82
N HIS A 336 -16.13 17.55 -1.52
CA HIS A 336 -16.24 17.75 -2.96
C HIS A 336 -15.88 16.47 -3.71
N SER A 337 -16.62 16.21 -4.78
CA SER A 337 -16.39 15.10 -5.69
C SER A 337 -15.63 15.58 -6.91
N ILE A 338 -14.79 14.72 -7.47
CA ILE A 338 -14.20 14.98 -8.78
C ILE A 338 -15.29 14.75 -9.83
N GLU A 339 -15.57 15.78 -10.61
CA GLU A 339 -16.52 15.76 -11.71
C GLU A 339 -15.81 15.32 -13.00
N LEU A 340 -16.37 14.35 -13.70
CA LEU A 340 -15.82 13.82 -14.95
C LEU A 340 -16.94 13.56 -15.96
N PHE A 341 -16.69 13.89 -17.22
CA PHE A 341 -17.60 13.69 -18.33
C PHE A 341 -17.00 12.71 -19.32
N ILE A 342 -17.82 11.78 -19.81
CA ILE A 342 -17.48 10.89 -20.91
C ILE A 342 -18.51 11.10 -22.00
N ASP A 343 -18.09 11.69 -23.10
CA ASP A 343 -18.92 11.88 -24.28
C ASP A 343 -18.79 10.64 -25.17
N ALA A 344 -19.94 10.09 -25.59
CA ALA A 344 -20.03 8.90 -26.41
C ALA A 344 -20.76 9.21 -27.73
N GLU A 345 -20.01 9.22 -28.83
CA GLU A 345 -20.51 9.41 -30.18
C GLU A 345 -20.76 8.06 -30.86
N THR A 346 -22.02 7.75 -31.15
CA THR A 346 -22.43 6.51 -31.81
C THR A 346 -22.49 6.69 -33.32
N MET A 347 -21.64 5.95 -34.02
CA MET A 347 -21.63 5.83 -35.48
C MET A 347 -22.44 4.61 -35.91
N LEU A 348 -23.57 4.86 -36.58
CA LEU A 348 -24.42 3.81 -37.13
C LEU A 348 -23.81 3.29 -38.44
N GLN A 349 -23.37 2.03 -38.47
CA GLN A 349 -22.98 1.36 -39.72
C GLN A 349 -24.16 0.57 -40.32
N GLU A 350 -24.15 0.37 -41.65
CA GLU A 350 -25.21 -0.30 -42.42
C GLU A 350 -25.52 -1.75 -41.98
N SER A 351 -24.71 -2.35 -41.08
CA SER A 351 -24.75 -3.76 -40.67
C SER A 351 -25.27 -4.03 -39.25
N ASN A 352 -25.95 -3.08 -38.58
CA ASN A 352 -26.34 -3.17 -37.16
C ASN A 352 -25.14 -3.28 -36.17
N GLN A 353 -23.92 -3.00 -36.62
CA GLN A 353 -22.79 -2.78 -35.72
C GLN A 353 -22.79 -1.34 -35.23
N MET A 354 -22.91 -1.16 -33.91
CA MET A 354 -22.68 0.13 -33.24
C MET A 354 -21.19 0.28 -33.00
N ASP A 355 -20.59 1.30 -33.61
CA ASP A 355 -19.25 1.75 -33.26
C ASP A 355 -19.40 3.02 -32.41
N ILE A 356 -18.82 3.04 -31.21
CA ILE A 356 -18.97 4.15 -30.27
C ILE A 356 -17.59 4.69 -29.96
N LYS A 357 -17.39 5.98 -30.26
CA LYS A 357 -16.18 6.71 -29.90
C LYS A 357 -16.40 7.41 -28.57
N TYR A 358 -15.47 7.23 -27.64
CA TYR A 358 -15.52 7.84 -26.31
C TYR A 358 -14.43 8.92 -26.17
N SER A 359 -14.76 10.01 -25.50
CA SER A 359 -13.80 11.03 -25.06
C SER A 359 -14.04 11.39 -23.61
N ILE A 360 -12.95 11.51 -22.84
CA ILE A 360 -12.98 11.77 -21.39
C ILE A 360 -12.55 13.22 -21.12
N HIS A 361 -13.31 13.93 -20.29
CA HIS A 361 -13.01 15.28 -19.84
C HIS A 361 -13.16 15.38 -18.31
N VAL A 362 -12.15 15.90 -17.62
CA VAL A 362 -12.20 16.16 -16.17
C VAL A 362 -12.71 17.58 -15.92
N GLY A 363 -13.85 17.72 -15.24
CA GLY A 363 -14.52 18.99 -14.95
C GLY A 363 -13.93 19.76 -13.76
N GLY A 364 -13.20 19.07 -12.87
CA GLY A 364 -12.64 19.63 -11.65
C GLY A 364 -13.37 19.09 -10.41
N LEU A 365 -13.62 19.95 -9.42
CA LEU A 365 -14.33 19.59 -8.18
C LEU A 365 -15.75 20.16 -8.19
N ALA A 366 -16.72 19.35 -7.76
CA ALA A 366 -18.13 19.71 -7.59
C ALA A 366 -18.57 19.41 -6.15
N GLY A 367 -19.41 20.27 -5.56
CA GLY A 367 -19.87 20.15 -4.17
C GLY A 367 -21.36 20.46 -4.00
#